data_AF-A0A401JBV0-F1
#
_entry.id   AF-A0A401JBV0-F1
#
_cell.length_a   1.000
_cell.length_b   1.000
_cell.length_c   1.000
_cell.angle_alpha   90.00
_cell.angle_beta   90.00
_cell.angle_gamma   90.00
#
_symmetry.space_group_name_H-M   'P 1'
#
loop_
_entity.id
_entity.type
_entity.pdbx_description
1 polymer ?
#
loop_
_entity_poly.entity_id
_entity_poly.type
_entity_poly.pdbx_seq_one_letter_code
_entity_poly.pdbx_strand_id
1 'polypeptide(L)'
;MILDTPMPSKFTPLPPELLQTHPALSLLRLAALSAGPDGRLDDETLELMFTQVATGALVGMVAADAWPELVRGLMGQVPSNMFRTLYACGALTEVLPDVAAVFGVPQIADDPPQVDIGQHLLCVLDEAARCGAPLPVRFAAMAMHVGKSDSPPEHLPIHYRHVERGQPRIEAMCERFGISADCRELALLALVECERVHRVSEIRAGPVAAMLERLGAFDRPQHFTQLMTLCACDYRAYPRRTTHDYPKASLLDIALKACAAIDEAGLSADGLQEARAAAIAIAFGSERWSNSQA
;
A
#
# COMPACT_ATOMS: atom_id res chain seq x y z
N MET A 1 61.85 19.44 -23.33
CA MET A 1 61.06 18.87 -22.23
C MET A 1 59.65 19.43 -22.37
N ILE A 2 58.82 18.79 -23.20
CA ILE A 2 57.41 19.16 -23.33
C ILE A 2 56.68 18.30 -22.31
N LEU A 3 56.16 18.95 -21.26
CA LEU A 3 55.41 18.30 -20.21
C LEU A 3 54.01 18.00 -20.76
N ASP A 4 53.71 16.71 -20.83
CA ASP A 4 52.43 16.14 -21.23
C ASP A 4 51.44 16.34 -20.07
N THR A 5 50.77 17.49 -20.03
CA THR A 5 49.66 17.73 -19.10
C THR A 5 48.42 17.00 -19.61
N PRO A 6 47.88 16.01 -18.88
CA PRO A 6 46.67 15.33 -19.28
C PRO A 6 45.50 16.32 -19.26
N MET A 7 44.80 16.43 -20.39
CA MET A 7 43.56 17.19 -20.50
C MET A 7 42.53 16.66 -19.49
N PRO A 8 41.88 17.52 -18.68
CA PRO A 8 40.80 17.08 -17.81
C PRO A 8 39.67 16.50 -18.67
N SER A 9 39.41 15.21 -18.48
CA SER A 9 38.29 14.49 -19.08
C SER A 9 36.99 15.25 -18.79
N LYS A 10 36.38 15.86 -19.82
CA LYS A 10 35.05 16.49 -19.78
C LYS A 10 33.92 15.47 -19.82
N PHE A 11 34.20 14.18 -19.60
CA PHE A 11 33.17 13.17 -19.57
C PHE A 11 32.53 13.16 -18.18
N THR A 12 31.31 13.67 -18.10
CA THR A 12 30.44 13.40 -16.95
C THR A 12 30.27 11.87 -16.88
N PRO A 13 30.70 11.21 -15.81
CA PRO A 13 30.47 9.78 -15.67
C PRO A 13 28.96 9.53 -15.74
N LEU A 14 28.57 8.55 -16.55
CA LEU A 14 27.18 8.12 -16.60
C LEU A 14 26.75 7.72 -15.18
N PRO A 15 25.54 8.09 -14.74
CA PRO A 15 24.97 7.59 -13.50
C PRO A 15 25.17 6.07 -13.39
N PRO A 16 25.63 5.53 -12.25
CA PRO A 16 25.87 4.09 -12.08
C PRO A 16 24.65 3.23 -12.47
N GLU A 17 23.44 3.78 -12.30
CA GLU A 17 22.17 3.19 -12.70
C GLU A 17 22.08 2.90 -14.21
N LEU A 18 22.72 3.71 -15.06
CA LEU A 18 22.78 3.51 -16.52
C LEU A 18 23.88 2.53 -16.95
N LEU A 19 24.74 2.11 -16.02
CA LEU A 19 25.80 1.11 -16.24
C LEU A 19 25.34 -0.30 -15.84
N GLN A 20 24.12 -0.46 -15.34
CA GLN A 20 23.54 -1.77 -15.03
C GLN A 20 23.35 -2.59 -16.31
N THR A 21 24.14 -3.64 -16.48
CA THR A 21 24.16 -4.48 -17.68
C THR A 21 23.20 -5.67 -17.63
N HIS A 22 22.50 -5.87 -16.50
CA HIS A 22 21.61 -7.03 -16.37
C HIS A 22 20.31 -6.80 -17.15
N PRO A 23 19.95 -7.67 -18.13
CA PRO A 23 18.74 -7.50 -18.96
C PRO A 23 17.46 -7.31 -18.14
N ALA A 24 17.33 -8.01 -17.01
CA ALA A 24 16.22 -7.84 -16.07
C ALA A 24 16.00 -6.39 -15.62
N LEU A 25 17.07 -5.65 -15.32
CA LEU A 25 16.95 -4.30 -14.78
C LEU A 25 16.47 -3.31 -15.84
N SER A 26 16.89 -3.50 -17.10
CA SER A 26 16.35 -2.74 -18.23
C SER A 26 14.86 -3.01 -18.44
N LEU A 27 14.42 -4.27 -18.32
CA LEU A 27 13.02 -4.65 -18.43
C LEU A 27 12.18 -4.01 -17.30
N LEU A 28 12.64 -4.12 -16.06
CA LEU A 28 11.97 -3.51 -14.91
C LEU A 28 11.95 -1.98 -15.01
N ARG A 29 13.02 -1.36 -15.52
CA ARG A 29 13.08 0.08 -15.77
C ARG A 29 12.09 0.53 -16.82
N LEU A 30 11.96 -0.22 -17.91
CA LEU A 30 10.97 0.06 -18.95
C LEU A 30 9.55 -0.02 -18.39
N ALA A 31 9.25 -1.04 -17.57
CA ALA A 31 7.98 -1.13 -16.86
C ALA A 31 7.79 0.04 -15.88
N ALA A 32 8.83 0.44 -15.13
CA ALA A 32 8.75 1.57 -14.21
C ALA A 32 8.48 2.90 -14.92
N LEU A 33 9.08 3.11 -16.10
CA LEU A 33 8.85 4.29 -16.93
C LEU A 33 7.42 4.34 -17.53
N SER A 34 6.75 3.20 -17.63
CA SER A 34 5.35 3.14 -18.04
C SER A 34 4.39 3.68 -16.97
N ALA A 35 4.84 3.92 -15.73
CA ALA A 35 4.02 4.49 -14.66
C ALA A 35 3.68 6.00 -14.81
N GLY A 36 3.81 6.55 -16.03
CA GLY A 36 3.36 7.89 -16.39
C GLY A 36 1.91 7.92 -16.90
N PRO A 37 1.29 9.11 -17.00
CA PRO A 37 -0.09 9.27 -17.47
C PRO A 37 -0.33 8.73 -18.88
N ASP A 38 0.67 8.86 -19.76
CA ASP A 38 0.64 8.34 -21.14
C ASP A 38 1.39 7.01 -21.29
N GLY A 39 1.78 6.37 -20.17
CA GLY A 39 2.71 5.25 -20.15
C GLY A 39 2.11 3.90 -20.53
N ARG A 40 1.53 3.82 -21.72
CA ARG A 40 1.19 2.54 -22.36
C ARG A 40 2.29 2.16 -23.35
N LEU A 41 2.89 0.99 -23.12
CA LEU A 41 3.78 0.40 -24.11
C LEU A 41 2.95 -0.14 -25.27
N ASP A 42 3.48 -0.04 -26.49
CA ASP A 42 2.88 -0.69 -27.66
C ASP A 42 3.00 -2.23 -27.58
N ASP A 43 2.17 -2.91 -28.38
CA ASP A 43 2.08 -4.37 -28.37
C ASP A 43 3.40 -5.03 -28.77
N GLU A 44 4.17 -4.43 -29.69
CA GLU A 44 5.48 -4.95 -30.12
C GLU A 44 6.49 -4.93 -28.98
N THR A 45 6.52 -3.85 -28.20
CA THR A 45 7.38 -3.72 -27.02
C THR A 45 6.98 -4.71 -25.93
N LEU A 46 5.67 -4.89 -25.68
CA LEU A 46 5.18 -5.87 -24.71
C LEU A 46 5.51 -7.31 -25.11
N GLU A 47 5.35 -7.66 -26.39
CA GLU A 47 5.71 -8.97 -26.94
C GLU A 47 7.21 -9.27 -26.78
N LEU A 48 8.05 -8.25 -27.02
CA LEU A 48 9.50 -8.35 -26.80
C LEU A 48 9.83 -8.59 -25.33
N MET A 49 9.22 -7.82 -24.42
CA MET A 49 9.40 -8.02 -22.98
C MET A 49 8.95 -9.41 -22.54
N PHE A 50 7.81 -9.89 -23.04
CA PHE A 50 7.30 -11.24 -22.77
C PHE A 50 8.31 -12.30 -23.23
N THR A 51 8.81 -12.18 -24.47
CA THR A 51 9.82 -13.09 -25.02
C THR A 51 11.09 -13.11 -24.17
N GLN A 52 11.55 -11.95 -23.69
CA GLN A 52 12.69 -11.84 -22.79
C GLN A 52 12.44 -12.58 -21.47
N VAL A 53 11.30 -12.37 -20.83
CA VAL A 53 10.94 -13.09 -19.59
C VAL A 53 10.88 -14.59 -19.84
N ALA A 54 10.20 -15.03 -20.90
CA ALA A 54 10.04 -16.44 -21.27
C ALA A 54 11.38 -17.13 -21.58
N THR A 55 12.37 -16.39 -22.09
CA THR A 55 13.73 -16.90 -22.35
C THR A 55 14.67 -16.77 -21.15
N GLY A 56 14.16 -16.35 -19.98
CA GLY A 56 14.90 -16.34 -18.73
C GLY A 56 15.66 -15.03 -18.44
N ALA A 57 15.24 -13.89 -18.99
CA ALA A 57 15.91 -12.60 -18.75
C ALA A 57 15.97 -12.17 -17.27
N LEU A 58 15.11 -12.74 -16.42
CA LEU A 58 15.06 -12.49 -14.98
C LEU A 58 15.94 -13.48 -14.17
N VAL A 59 16.48 -14.52 -14.79
CA VAL A 59 17.32 -15.53 -14.13
C VAL A 59 18.60 -14.85 -13.62
N GLY A 60 18.95 -15.14 -12.36
CA GLY A 60 20.15 -14.58 -11.72
C GLY A 60 20.01 -13.13 -11.27
N MET A 61 18.83 -12.51 -11.45
CA MET A 61 18.56 -11.17 -10.94
C MET A 61 18.61 -11.16 -9.40
N VAL A 62 19.39 -10.25 -8.84
CA VAL A 62 19.42 -10.00 -7.40
C VAL A 62 18.19 -9.14 -7.05
N ALA A 63 17.35 -9.64 -6.14
CA ALA A 63 16.12 -8.95 -5.78
C ALA A 63 16.36 -7.53 -5.23
N ALA A 64 17.39 -7.33 -4.41
CA ALA A 64 17.75 -6.00 -3.90
C ALA A 64 18.01 -4.97 -5.01
N ASP A 65 18.54 -5.39 -6.17
CA ASP A 65 18.79 -4.51 -7.31
C ASP A 65 17.52 -4.19 -8.10
N ALA A 66 16.50 -5.05 -8.01
CA ALA A 66 15.19 -4.84 -8.62
C ALA A 66 14.34 -3.82 -7.85
N TRP A 67 14.54 -3.71 -6.53
CA TRP A 67 13.71 -2.85 -5.67
C TRP A 67 13.72 -1.37 -6.08
N PRO A 68 14.86 -0.73 -6.40
CA PRO A 68 14.87 0.65 -6.90
C PRO A 68 14.01 0.87 -8.16
N GLU A 69 13.95 -0.11 -9.06
CA GLU A 69 13.12 -0.05 -10.27
C GLU A 69 11.63 -0.18 -9.92
N LEU A 70 11.28 -1.10 -9.02
CA LEU A 70 9.92 -1.24 -8.52
C LEU A 70 9.45 0.03 -7.78
N VAL A 71 10.31 0.62 -6.95
CA VAL A 71 10.03 1.89 -6.26
C VAL A 71 9.80 3.01 -7.27
N ARG A 72 10.60 3.09 -8.33
CA ARG A 72 10.45 4.12 -9.36
C ARG A 72 9.05 4.09 -9.99
N GLY A 73 8.54 2.92 -10.37
CA GLY A 73 7.19 2.84 -10.92
C GLY A 73 6.09 2.91 -9.87
N LEU A 74 6.30 2.36 -8.66
CA LEU A 74 5.37 2.47 -7.53
C LEU A 74 5.16 3.94 -7.11
N MET A 75 6.21 4.75 -7.21
CA MET A 75 6.18 6.20 -6.95
C MET A 75 5.82 7.04 -8.19
N GLY A 76 5.48 6.41 -9.32
CA GLY A 76 5.01 7.07 -10.53
C GLY A 76 3.66 7.78 -10.35
N GLN A 77 3.20 8.45 -11.42
CA GLN A 77 1.92 9.18 -11.43
C GLN A 77 0.72 8.24 -11.62
N VAL A 78 0.92 7.17 -12.39
CA VAL A 78 -0.07 6.10 -12.63
C VAL A 78 0.62 4.75 -12.40
N PRO A 79 0.91 4.37 -11.15
CA PRO A 79 1.64 3.15 -10.83
C PRO A 79 1.00 1.89 -11.44
N SER A 80 -0.33 1.89 -11.63
CA SER A 80 -1.03 0.76 -12.20
C SER A 80 -0.50 0.35 -13.59
N ASN A 81 0.02 1.28 -14.38
CA ASN A 81 0.59 0.98 -15.69
C ASN A 81 1.84 0.08 -15.59
N MET A 82 2.73 0.33 -14.62
CA MET A 82 3.87 -0.56 -14.39
C MET A 82 3.40 -1.98 -14.06
N PHE A 83 2.43 -2.12 -13.14
CA PHE A 83 1.94 -3.45 -12.76
C PHE A 83 1.23 -4.17 -13.91
N ARG A 84 0.47 -3.45 -14.76
CA ARG A 84 -0.12 -4.02 -15.97
C ARG A 84 0.96 -4.48 -16.95
N THR A 85 2.01 -3.70 -17.16
CA THR A 85 3.15 -4.09 -17.99
C THR A 85 3.82 -5.34 -17.44
N LEU A 86 4.17 -5.37 -16.15
CA LEU A 86 4.80 -6.52 -15.50
C LEU A 86 3.91 -7.77 -15.56
N TYR A 87 2.60 -7.61 -15.38
CA TYR A 87 1.64 -8.71 -15.49
C TYR A 87 1.57 -9.25 -16.92
N ALA A 88 1.42 -8.36 -17.91
CA ALA A 88 1.29 -8.72 -19.32
C ALA A 88 2.54 -9.43 -19.86
N CYS A 89 3.74 -9.00 -19.47
CA CYS A 89 4.98 -9.64 -19.90
C CYS A 89 5.41 -10.83 -19.02
N GLY A 90 4.61 -11.21 -18.00
CA GLY A 90 4.89 -12.32 -17.09
C GLY A 90 5.94 -12.02 -15.98
N ALA A 91 6.58 -10.85 -16.01
CA ALA A 91 7.59 -10.48 -15.02
C ALA A 91 7.03 -10.34 -13.60
N LEU A 92 5.75 -10.00 -13.43
CA LEU A 92 5.15 -9.82 -12.11
C LEU A 92 5.19 -11.12 -11.29
N THR A 93 4.91 -12.26 -11.92
CA THR A 93 4.92 -13.57 -11.27
C THR A 93 6.32 -13.96 -10.77
N GLU A 94 7.36 -13.59 -11.51
CA GLU A 94 8.75 -13.88 -11.15
C GLU A 94 9.27 -12.94 -10.06
N VAL A 95 8.96 -11.65 -10.15
CA VAL A 95 9.54 -10.63 -9.25
C VAL A 95 8.70 -10.42 -7.98
N LEU A 96 7.37 -10.40 -8.10
CA LEU A 96 6.43 -10.17 -6.99
C LEU A 96 5.34 -11.26 -6.98
N PRO A 97 5.68 -12.55 -6.82
CA PRO A 97 4.72 -13.66 -6.88
C PRO A 97 3.52 -13.49 -5.95
N ASP A 98 3.73 -12.99 -4.73
CA ASP A 98 2.67 -12.77 -3.75
C ASP A 98 1.65 -11.70 -4.20
N VAL A 99 2.10 -10.71 -4.98
CA VAL A 99 1.25 -9.66 -5.57
C VAL A 99 0.59 -10.18 -6.85
N ALA A 100 1.30 -10.93 -7.68
CA ALA A 100 0.71 -11.56 -8.87
C ALA A 100 -0.45 -12.48 -8.49
N ALA A 101 -0.31 -13.22 -7.38
CA ALA A 101 -1.26 -14.22 -6.95
C ALA A 101 -2.60 -13.65 -6.44
N VAL A 102 -2.74 -12.34 -6.23
CA VAL A 102 -4.04 -11.73 -5.87
C VAL A 102 -4.88 -11.34 -7.09
N PHE A 103 -4.31 -11.34 -8.29
CA PHE A 103 -5.07 -11.17 -9.53
C PHE A 103 -5.93 -12.41 -9.79
N GLY A 104 -7.20 -12.20 -10.13
CA GLY A 104 -8.21 -13.26 -10.29
C GLY A 104 -8.98 -13.58 -9.00
N VAL A 105 -8.57 -13.05 -7.85
CA VAL A 105 -9.15 -13.41 -6.55
C VAL A 105 -10.33 -12.48 -6.22
N PRO A 106 -11.54 -13.01 -5.97
CA PRO A 106 -12.72 -12.19 -5.71
C PRO A 106 -12.70 -11.63 -4.28
N GLN A 107 -13.11 -10.38 -4.11
CA GLN A 107 -13.26 -9.66 -2.85
C GLN A 107 -14.66 -9.05 -2.76
N ILE A 108 -15.24 -9.04 -1.54
CA ILE A 108 -16.55 -8.44 -1.29
C ILE A 108 -16.56 -6.95 -1.67
N ALA A 109 -17.63 -6.55 -2.35
CA ALA A 109 -17.95 -5.18 -2.74
C ALA A 109 -19.46 -4.95 -2.64
N ASP A 110 -19.91 -3.71 -2.89
CA ASP A 110 -21.34 -3.36 -2.87
C ASP A 110 -22.00 -3.61 -4.23
N ASP A 111 -21.71 -2.76 -5.22
CA ASP A 111 -22.21 -2.86 -6.60
C ASP A 111 -21.05 -2.58 -7.59
N PRO A 112 -20.55 -3.59 -8.34
CA PRO A 112 -20.94 -5.01 -8.28
C PRO A 112 -20.63 -5.64 -6.91
N PRO A 113 -21.25 -6.79 -6.56
CA PRO A 113 -21.08 -7.42 -5.25
C PRO A 113 -19.69 -8.00 -5.00
N GLN A 114 -18.87 -8.13 -6.04
CA GLN A 114 -17.49 -8.57 -5.95
C GLN A 114 -16.61 -7.79 -6.92
N VAL A 115 -15.37 -7.57 -6.52
CA VAL A 115 -14.29 -7.05 -7.36
C VAL A 115 -13.12 -8.02 -7.36
N ASP A 116 -12.25 -7.91 -8.37
CA ASP A 116 -10.97 -8.59 -8.41
C ASP A 116 -9.95 -7.86 -7.52
N ILE A 117 -9.28 -8.56 -6.60
CA ILE A 117 -8.31 -7.95 -5.68
C ILE A 117 -7.14 -7.31 -6.44
N GLY A 118 -6.62 -7.97 -7.49
CA GLY A 118 -5.53 -7.44 -8.30
C GLY A 118 -5.93 -6.14 -9.01
N GLN A 119 -7.10 -6.11 -9.65
CA GLN A 119 -7.62 -4.89 -10.29
C GLN A 119 -7.93 -3.80 -9.26
N HIS A 120 -8.48 -4.15 -8.11
CA HIS A 120 -8.72 -3.21 -7.02
C HIS A 120 -7.42 -2.61 -6.51
N LEU A 121 -6.38 -3.43 -6.29
CA LEU A 121 -5.03 -2.99 -5.91
C LEU A 121 -4.49 -1.95 -6.88
N LEU A 122 -4.64 -2.15 -8.19
CA LEU A 122 -4.23 -1.16 -9.19
C LEU A 122 -4.93 0.20 -8.97
N CYS A 123 -6.23 0.19 -8.70
CA CYS A 123 -6.99 1.39 -8.39
C CYS A 123 -6.53 2.05 -7.07
N VAL A 124 -6.22 1.27 -6.02
CA VAL A 124 -5.70 1.79 -4.74
C VAL A 124 -4.33 2.45 -4.92
N LEU A 125 -3.49 1.95 -5.82
CA LEU A 125 -2.18 2.54 -6.11
C LEU A 125 -2.30 3.87 -6.86
N ASP A 126 -3.19 3.97 -7.84
CA ASP A 126 -3.43 5.21 -8.59
C ASP A 126 -4.07 6.28 -7.69
N GLU A 127 -5.19 5.93 -7.04
CA GLU A 127 -5.41 6.13 -5.60
C GLU A 127 -4.45 7.01 -4.80
N ALA A 128 -3.48 6.30 -4.23
CA ALA A 128 -2.40 6.80 -3.41
C ALA A 128 -1.45 7.72 -4.19
N ALA A 129 -1.27 7.52 -5.49
CA ALA A 129 -0.47 8.39 -6.32
C ALA A 129 -1.11 9.78 -6.48
N ARG A 130 -2.41 9.83 -6.73
CA ARG A 130 -3.18 11.06 -6.91
C ARG A 130 -3.16 11.94 -5.67
N CYS A 131 -3.19 11.37 -4.47
CA CYS A 131 -3.10 12.11 -3.22
C CYS A 131 -1.67 12.36 -2.73
N GLY A 132 -0.65 12.03 -3.54
CA GLY A 132 0.76 12.25 -3.19
C GLY A 132 1.24 11.40 -2.00
N ALA A 133 0.65 10.22 -1.79
CA ALA A 133 1.00 9.38 -0.65
C ALA A 133 2.47 8.92 -0.70
N PRO A 134 3.14 8.83 0.46
CA PRO A 134 4.55 8.45 0.54
C PRO A 134 4.74 6.95 0.30
N LEU A 135 5.99 6.54 0.08
CA LEU A 135 6.35 5.14 -0.23
C LEU A 135 5.76 4.11 0.76
N PRO A 136 5.78 4.32 2.10
CA PRO A 136 5.15 3.36 3.02
C PRO A 136 3.68 3.08 2.71
N VAL A 137 2.90 4.10 2.35
CA VAL A 137 1.48 3.96 2.03
C VAL A 137 1.30 3.17 0.73
N ARG A 138 2.08 3.48 -0.30
CA ARG A 138 1.98 2.79 -1.59
C ARG A 138 2.46 1.35 -1.51
N PHE A 139 3.50 1.08 -0.72
CA PHE A 139 3.94 -0.29 -0.43
C PHE A 139 2.87 -1.06 0.35
N ALA A 140 2.28 -0.47 1.39
CA ALA A 140 1.21 -1.09 2.15
C ALA A 140 -0.01 -1.41 1.27
N ALA A 141 -0.41 -0.50 0.35
CA ALA A 141 -1.45 -0.75 -0.64
C ALA A 141 -1.15 -1.95 -1.54
N MET A 142 0.09 -2.09 -2.00
CA MET A 142 0.53 -3.23 -2.81
C MET A 142 0.50 -4.56 -2.03
N ALA A 143 0.81 -4.52 -0.73
CA ALA A 143 1.10 -5.72 0.05
C ALA A 143 -0.04 -6.20 0.96
N MET A 144 -0.98 -5.34 1.39
CA MET A 144 -1.93 -5.66 2.47
C MET A 144 -2.91 -6.81 2.17
N HIS A 145 -3.06 -7.23 0.92
CA HIS A 145 -3.97 -8.29 0.51
C HIS A 145 -3.29 -9.59 0.07
N VAL A 146 -1.96 -9.69 0.13
CA VAL A 146 -1.23 -10.89 -0.34
C VAL A 146 -1.62 -12.17 0.40
N GLY A 147 -2.15 -12.08 1.63
CA GLY A 147 -2.66 -13.23 2.38
C GLY A 147 -4.00 -13.80 1.87
N LYS A 148 -4.65 -13.12 0.93
CA LYS A 148 -5.93 -13.55 0.34
C LYS A 148 -5.75 -14.45 -0.88
N SER A 149 -4.56 -14.48 -1.48
CA SER A 149 -4.30 -15.11 -2.80
C SER A 149 -4.65 -16.60 -2.89
N ASP A 150 -4.51 -17.33 -1.79
CA ASP A 150 -4.72 -18.78 -1.69
C ASP A 150 -5.88 -19.13 -0.74
N SER A 151 -6.88 -18.25 -0.67
CA SER A 151 -8.06 -18.51 0.16
C SER A 151 -8.82 -19.73 -0.38
N PRO A 152 -9.20 -20.69 0.49
CA PRO A 152 -9.97 -21.86 0.06
C PRO A 152 -11.27 -21.45 -0.65
N PRO A 153 -11.64 -22.07 -1.79
CA PRO A 153 -12.81 -21.68 -2.57
C PRO A 153 -14.12 -21.64 -1.76
N GLU A 154 -14.29 -22.54 -0.78
CA GLU A 154 -15.43 -22.61 0.14
C GLU A 154 -15.53 -21.42 1.10
N HIS A 155 -14.50 -20.60 1.18
CA HIS A 155 -14.40 -19.42 2.04
C HIS A 155 -14.37 -18.11 1.26
N LEU A 156 -14.39 -18.17 -0.07
CA LEU A 156 -14.49 -16.99 -0.90
C LEU A 156 -15.91 -16.39 -0.80
N PRO A 157 -16.04 -15.05 -0.80
CA PRO A 157 -15.00 -14.01 -0.79
C PRO A 157 -14.64 -13.47 0.62
N ILE A 158 -14.78 -14.27 1.69
CA ILE A 158 -14.57 -13.81 3.09
C ILE A 158 -13.09 -13.88 3.52
N HIS A 159 -12.31 -14.79 2.92
CA HIS A 159 -10.86 -14.93 3.16
C HIS A 159 -10.47 -15.15 4.63
N TYR A 160 -11.01 -16.19 5.28
CA TYR A 160 -10.62 -16.53 6.65
C TYR A 160 -9.10 -16.68 6.80
N ARG A 161 -8.56 -16.21 7.94
CA ARG A 161 -7.14 -16.32 8.32
C ARG A 161 -6.16 -15.67 7.32
N HIS A 162 -6.64 -14.74 6.48
CA HIS A 162 -5.75 -14.04 5.53
C HIS A 162 -4.64 -13.26 6.23
N VAL A 163 -4.88 -12.75 7.44
CA VAL A 163 -3.85 -12.07 8.25
C VAL A 163 -2.69 -13.02 8.57
N GLU A 164 -2.99 -14.23 9.04
CA GLU A 164 -1.99 -15.24 9.39
C GLU A 164 -1.15 -15.68 8.17
N ARG A 165 -1.77 -15.74 6.98
CA ARG A 165 -1.06 -16.04 5.73
C ARG A 165 -0.30 -14.84 5.17
N GLY A 166 -0.83 -13.63 5.36
CA GLY A 166 -0.29 -12.40 4.80
C GLY A 166 0.97 -11.94 5.51
N GLN A 167 1.03 -12.05 6.84
CA GLN A 167 2.17 -11.60 7.62
C GLN A 167 3.51 -12.18 7.14
N PRO A 168 3.70 -13.52 7.07
CA PRO A 168 4.98 -14.09 6.63
C PRO A 168 5.33 -13.73 5.18
N ARG A 169 4.33 -13.49 4.30
CA ARG A 169 4.55 -13.05 2.91
C ARG A 169 5.10 -11.62 2.85
N ILE A 170 4.52 -10.72 3.64
CA ILE A 170 4.99 -9.33 3.73
C ILE A 170 6.41 -9.29 4.31
N GLU A 171 6.67 -10.05 5.38
CA GLU A 171 7.99 -10.13 6.01
C GLU A 171 9.04 -10.69 5.04
N ALA A 172 8.74 -11.79 4.35
CA ALA A 172 9.64 -12.38 3.35
C ALA A 172 9.89 -11.45 2.16
N MET A 173 8.88 -10.71 1.70
CA MET A 173 9.04 -9.69 0.67
C MET A 173 9.97 -8.57 1.14
N CYS A 174 9.80 -8.10 2.38
CA CYS A 174 10.64 -7.05 2.95
C CYS A 174 12.10 -7.50 3.08
N GLU A 175 12.33 -8.73 3.54
CA GLU A 175 13.68 -9.31 3.63
C GLU A 175 14.31 -9.46 2.25
N ARG A 176 13.59 -10.05 1.28
CA ARG A 176 14.07 -10.30 -0.08
C ARG A 176 14.56 -9.04 -0.78
N PHE A 177 13.85 -7.92 -0.60
CA PHE A 177 14.13 -6.66 -1.28
C PHE A 177 14.91 -5.65 -0.44
N GLY A 178 15.15 -5.93 0.85
CA GLY A 178 15.76 -4.94 1.75
C GLY A 178 14.86 -3.72 2.01
N ILE A 179 13.55 -3.93 2.13
CA ILE A 179 12.57 -2.86 2.30
C ILE A 179 12.69 -2.22 3.70
N SER A 180 12.52 -0.89 3.76
CA SER A 180 12.60 -0.12 5.01
C SER A 180 11.60 -0.60 6.08
N ALA A 181 11.96 -0.39 7.35
CA ALA A 181 11.12 -0.72 8.49
C ALA A 181 9.76 -0.02 8.43
N ASP A 182 9.71 1.27 8.10
CA ASP A 182 8.47 2.06 8.00
C ASP A 182 7.47 1.45 7.01
N CYS A 183 7.95 1.00 5.85
CA CYS A 183 7.11 0.32 4.85
C CYS A 183 6.56 -1.00 5.40
N ARG A 184 7.43 -1.82 6.01
CA ARG A 184 7.04 -3.11 6.61
C ARG A 184 6.01 -2.93 7.72
N GLU A 185 6.26 -2.01 8.65
CA GLU A 185 5.39 -1.76 9.79
C GLU A 185 4.01 -1.28 9.35
N LEU A 186 3.94 -0.35 8.38
CA LEU A 186 2.65 0.11 7.88
C LEU A 186 1.90 -0.98 7.11
N ALA A 187 2.59 -1.79 6.30
CA ALA A 187 1.96 -2.90 5.57
C ALA A 187 1.38 -3.97 6.52
N LEU A 188 2.11 -4.31 7.58
CA LEU A 188 1.63 -5.24 8.61
C LEU A 188 0.45 -4.66 9.40
N LEU A 189 0.49 -3.37 9.74
CA LEU A 189 -0.64 -2.71 10.39
C LEU A 189 -1.88 -2.69 9.47
N ALA A 190 -1.70 -2.35 8.20
CA ALA A 190 -2.77 -2.32 7.21
C ALA A 190 -3.41 -3.69 6.99
N LEU A 191 -2.61 -4.75 6.90
CA LEU A 191 -3.07 -6.14 6.79
C LEU A 191 -4.07 -6.50 7.91
N VAL A 192 -3.82 -6.04 9.13
CA VAL A 192 -4.65 -6.37 10.31
C VAL A 192 -5.85 -5.43 10.46
N GLU A 193 -5.62 -4.13 10.28
CA GLU A 193 -6.54 -3.10 10.76
C GLU A 193 -7.35 -2.42 9.64
N CYS A 194 -6.93 -2.44 8.36
CA CYS A 194 -7.63 -1.69 7.30
C CYS A 194 -9.12 -2.07 7.23
N GLU A 195 -9.44 -3.36 7.14
CA GLU A 195 -10.82 -3.83 7.16
C GLU A 195 -11.58 -3.52 8.47
N ARG A 196 -10.87 -3.48 9.60
CA ARG A 196 -11.47 -3.14 10.90
C ARG A 196 -11.85 -1.67 10.95
N VAL A 197 -11.00 -0.79 10.40
CA VAL A 197 -11.27 0.64 10.26
C VAL A 197 -12.51 0.86 9.39
N HIS A 198 -12.66 0.15 8.26
CA HIS A 198 -13.89 0.28 7.43
C HIS A 198 -15.19 -0.08 8.19
N ARG A 199 -15.10 -0.93 9.23
CA ARG A 199 -16.24 -1.37 10.04
C ARG A 199 -16.47 -0.54 11.32
N VAL A 200 -15.66 0.49 11.58
CA VAL A 200 -15.80 1.31 12.80
C VAL A 200 -17.13 2.09 12.80
N SER A 201 -17.71 2.28 13.98
CA SER A 201 -19.00 2.97 14.16
C SER A 201 -19.08 3.77 15.46
N GLU A 202 -19.90 4.82 15.43
CA GLU A 202 -20.17 5.75 16.55
C GLU A 202 -20.87 5.10 17.75
N ILE A 203 -21.41 3.89 17.62
CA ILE A 203 -22.14 3.21 18.70
C ILE A 203 -21.16 2.55 19.69
N ARG A 204 -19.87 2.41 19.33
CA ARG A 204 -18.92 1.53 20.04
C ARG A 204 -17.68 2.28 20.57
N ALA A 205 -17.89 3.22 21.51
CA ALA A 205 -16.81 4.05 22.05
C ALA A 205 -15.64 3.26 22.67
N GLY A 206 -15.91 2.24 23.50
CA GLY A 206 -14.85 1.39 24.08
C GLY A 206 -14.00 0.66 23.02
N PRO A 207 -14.61 -0.07 22.06
CA PRO A 207 -13.88 -0.66 20.94
C PRO A 207 -13.12 0.35 20.08
N VAL A 208 -13.62 1.57 19.91
CA VAL A 208 -12.94 2.65 19.20
C VAL A 208 -11.71 3.12 19.97
N ALA A 209 -11.81 3.31 21.30
CA ALA A 209 -10.67 3.63 22.14
C ALA A 209 -9.55 2.59 22.00
N ALA A 210 -9.91 1.30 22.10
CA ALA A 210 -8.96 0.20 21.95
C ALA A 210 -8.37 0.13 20.52
N MET A 211 -9.14 0.52 19.51
CA MET A 211 -8.65 0.61 18.14
C MET A 211 -7.60 1.72 18.02
N LEU A 212 -7.86 2.94 18.50
CA LEU A 212 -6.90 4.05 18.44
C LEU A 212 -5.54 3.69 19.05
N GLU A 213 -5.55 2.93 20.16
CA GLU A 213 -4.32 2.40 20.76
C GLU A 213 -3.59 1.41 19.83
N ARG A 214 -4.29 0.39 19.30
CA ARG A 214 -3.68 -0.56 18.34
C ARG A 214 -3.16 0.12 17.07
N LEU A 215 -3.82 1.18 16.62
CA LEU A 215 -3.38 1.98 15.49
C LEU A 215 -2.15 2.85 15.80
N GLY A 216 -1.77 2.96 17.08
CA GLY A 216 -0.71 3.85 17.53
C GLY A 216 -1.07 5.32 17.36
N ALA A 217 -2.36 5.67 17.44
CA ALA A 217 -2.83 7.03 17.17
C ALA A 217 -2.25 8.08 18.14
N PHE A 218 -1.90 7.66 19.36
CA PHE A 218 -1.32 8.52 20.39
C PHE A 218 0.20 8.65 20.25
N ASP A 219 0.91 7.52 20.15
CA ASP A 219 2.38 7.51 20.20
C ASP A 219 3.05 7.62 18.83
N ARG A 220 2.33 7.25 17.75
CA ARG A 220 2.83 7.23 16.37
C ARG A 220 1.85 7.94 15.41
N PRO A 221 1.58 9.24 15.61
CA PRO A 221 0.55 9.97 14.86
C PRO A 221 0.80 9.99 13.34
N GLN A 222 2.06 9.92 12.91
CA GLN A 222 2.41 9.84 11.49
C GLN A 222 1.98 8.51 10.86
N HIS A 223 2.18 7.38 11.54
CA HIS A 223 1.74 6.06 11.06
C HIS A 223 0.22 5.96 11.02
N PHE A 224 -0.47 6.50 12.04
CA PHE A 224 -1.92 6.62 12.04
C PHE A 224 -2.42 7.42 10.83
N THR A 225 -1.84 8.59 10.59
CA THR A 225 -2.20 9.45 9.42
C THR A 225 -1.98 8.72 8.09
N GLN A 226 -0.86 8.00 7.96
CA GLN A 226 -0.56 7.21 6.77
C GLN A 226 -1.55 6.05 6.58
N LEU A 227 -1.94 5.36 7.65
CA LEU A 227 -2.96 4.31 7.57
C LEU A 227 -4.32 4.90 7.18
N MET A 228 -4.73 6.04 7.73
CA MET A 228 -5.98 6.70 7.32
C MET A 228 -5.95 7.12 5.85
N THR A 229 -4.79 7.56 5.36
CA THR A 229 -4.58 7.84 3.93
C THR A 229 -4.79 6.57 3.10
N LEU A 230 -4.19 5.44 3.51
CA LEU A 230 -4.37 4.15 2.84
C LEU A 230 -5.84 3.70 2.84
N CYS A 231 -6.51 3.72 3.99
CA CYS A 231 -7.91 3.34 4.10
C CYS A 231 -8.82 4.22 3.23
N ALA A 232 -8.51 5.52 3.10
CA ALA A 232 -9.24 6.40 2.19
C ALA A 232 -9.00 6.05 0.72
N CYS A 233 -7.78 5.68 0.34
CA CYS A 233 -7.47 5.21 -1.01
C CYS A 233 -8.19 3.89 -1.33
N ASP A 234 -8.16 2.92 -0.40
CA ASP A 234 -8.87 1.65 -0.53
C ASP A 234 -10.38 1.85 -0.69
N TYR A 235 -10.96 2.72 0.13
CA TYR A 235 -12.38 3.05 0.05
C TYR A 235 -12.77 3.65 -1.30
N ARG A 236 -11.97 4.59 -1.83
CA ARG A 236 -12.25 5.29 -3.11
C ARG A 236 -11.99 4.44 -4.35
N ALA A 237 -11.13 3.43 -4.24
CA ALA A 237 -10.82 2.50 -5.32
C ALA A 237 -11.99 1.58 -5.70
N TYR A 238 -12.94 1.35 -4.77
CA TYR A 238 -14.17 0.65 -5.09
C TYR A 238 -15.03 1.45 -6.09
N PRO A 239 -15.75 0.77 -7.01
CA PRO A 239 -16.64 1.42 -7.97
C PRO A 239 -17.62 2.38 -7.30
N ARG A 240 -17.90 3.49 -7.99
CA ARG A 240 -18.80 4.57 -7.53
C ARG A 240 -18.32 5.33 -6.28
N ARG A 241 -17.12 5.08 -5.75
CA ARG A 241 -16.61 5.75 -4.54
C ARG A 241 -15.49 6.77 -4.77
N THR A 242 -15.03 6.95 -6.01
CA THR A 242 -13.83 7.73 -6.40
C THR A 242 -13.80 9.18 -5.87
N THR A 243 -14.95 9.81 -5.66
CA THR A 243 -15.06 11.20 -5.16
C THR A 243 -15.63 11.32 -3.75
N HIS A 244 -15.91 10.20 -3.08
CA HIS A 244 -16.54 10.24 -1.78
C HIS A 244 -15.51 10.55 -0.68
N ASP A 245 -15.97 11.31 0.30
CA ASP A 245 -15.26 11.45 1.56
C ASP A 245 -15.19 10.09 2.26
N TYR A 246 -14.11 9.86 3.00
CA TYR A 246 -13.96 8.65 3.79
C TYR A 246 -14.38 8.93 5.24
N PRO A 247 -15.66 8.69 5.60
CA PRO A 247 -16.21 9.15 6.89
C PRO A 247 -15.53 8.52 8.10
N LYS A 248 -14.88 7.34 7.93
CA LYS A 248 -14.24 6.63 9.03
C LYS A 248 -12.97 7.31 9.51
N ALA A 249 -12.24 8.00 8.63
CA ALA A 249 -11.10 8.82 9.04
C ALA A 249 -11.54 10.00 9.89
N SER A 250 -12.58 10.73 9.48
CA SER A 250 -13.15 11.83 10.27
C SER A 250 -13.64 11.36 11.63
N LEU A 251 -14.35 10.22 11.66
CA LEU A 251 -14.86 9.63 12.90
C LEU A 251 -13.74 9.28 13.89
N LEU A 252 -12.64 8.70 13.40
CA LEU A 252 -11.49 8.36 14.23
C LEU A 252 -10.70 9.60 14.68
N ASP A 253 -10.65 10.66 13.86
CA ASP A 253 -10.04 11.94 14.21
C ASP A 253 -10.83 12.65 15.33
N ILE A 254 -12.18 12.64 15.27
CA ILE A 254 -13.04 13.13 16.36
C ILE A 254 -12.79 12.35 17.65
N ALA A 255 -12.73 11.03 17.57
CA ALA A 255 -12.44 10.18 18.71
C ALA A 255 -11.06 10.45 19.31
N LEU A 256 -10.03 10.62 18.45
CA LEU A 256 -8.67 10.93 18.87
C LEU A 256 -8.61 12.29 19.58
N LYS A 257 -9.26 13.32 19.04
CA LYS A 257 -9.35 14.66 19.65
C LYS A 257 -10.06 14.63 20.99
N ALA A 258 -11.11 13.83 21.14
CA ALA A 258 -11.81 13.68 22.40
C ALA A 258 -10.90 13.14 23.52
N CYS A 259 -9.93 12.28 23.17
CA CYS A 259 -8.96 11.73 24.10
C CYS A 259 -7.83 12.71 24.48
N ALA A 260 -7.59 13.77 23.70
CA ALA A 260 -6.43 14.65 23.88
C ALA A 260 -6.43 15.44 25.20
N ALA A 261 -7.60 15.60 25.84
CA ALA A 261 -7.76 16.34 27.09
C ALA A 261 -7.67 15.46 28.35
N ILE A 262 -7.43 14.15 28.19
CA ILE A 262 -7.35 13.22 29.32
C ILE A 262 -6.00 13.39 30.02
N ASP A 263 -6.04 13.69 31.32
CA ASP A 263 -4.85 13.62 32.16
C ASP A 263 -4.54 12.15 32.44
N GLU A 264 -3.48 11.64 31.82
CA GLU A 264 -3.05 10.24 31.98
C GLU A 264 -2.29 10.02 33.30
N ALA A 265 -1.92 11.09 34.02
CA ALA A 265 -1.10 10.99 35.22
C ALA A 265 -1.82 10.22 36.34
N GLY A 266 -1.20 9.10 36.76
CA GLY A 266 -1.71 8.29 37.86
C GLY A 266 -2.85 7.34 37.49
N LEU A 267 -3.25 7.26 36.23
CA LEU A 267 -4.20 6.25 35.76
C LEU A 267 -3.51 4.89 35.54
N SER A 268 -4.21 3.81 35.85
CA SER A 268 -3.84 2.48 35.37
C SER A 268 -4.15 2.37 33.87
N ALA A 269 -3.62 1.33 33.20
CA ALA A 269 -3.94 1.07 31.80
C ALA A 269 -5.47 0.91 31.58
N ASP A 270 -6.14 0.16 32.46
CA ASP A 270 -7.60 0.00 32.41
C ASP A 270 -8.33 1.33 32.67
N GLY A 271 -7.87 2.12 33.64
CA GLY A 271 -8.47 3.42 33.94
C GLY A 271 -8.31 4.43 32.80
N LEU A 272 -7.16 4.43 32.13
CA LEU A 272 -6.93 5.25 30.94
C LEU A 272 -7.85 4.81 29.78
N GLN A 273 -8.01 3.50 29.60
CA GLN A 273 -8.89 2.95 28.58
C GLN A 273 -10.37 3.29 28.82
N GLU A 274 -10.84 3.22 30.07
CA GLU A 274 -12.18 3.63 30.46
C GLU A 274 -12.38 5.14 30.26
N ALA A 275 -11.40 5.97 30.63
CA ALA A 275 -11.45 7.42 30.43
C ALA A 275 -11.56 7.78 28.94
N ARG A 276 -10.76 7.14 28.08
CA ARG A 276 -10.82 7.30 26.62
C ARG A 276 -12.18 6.90 26.06
N ALA A 277 -12.71 5.75 26.50
CA ALA A 277 -14.03 5.28 26.09
C ALA A 277 -15.14 6.28 26.48
N ALA A 278 -15.08 6.84 27.69
CA ALA A 278 -16.05 7.83 28.15
C ALA A 278 -15.97 9.14 27.35
N ALA A 279 -14.76 9.65 27.09
CA ALA A 279 -14.56 10.86 26.29
C ALA A 279 -15.09 10.69 24.86
N ILE A 280 -14.81 9.56 24.22
CA ILE A 280 -15.31 9.24 22.88
C ILE A 280 -16.83 9.11 22.87
N ALA A 281 -17.43 8.48 23.88
CA ALA A 281 -18.88 8.34 23.98
C ALA A 281 -19.59 9.71 24.04
N ILE A 282 -19.01 10.67 24.78
CA ILE A 282 -19.51 12.05 24.85
C ILE A 282 -19.43 12.72 23.47
N ALA A 283 -18.28 12.62 22.79
CA ALA A 283 -18.06 13.24 21.48
C ALA A 283 -19.01 12.69 20.40
N PHE A 284 -19.19 11.37 20.34
CA PHE A 284 -20.14 10.74 19.42
C PHE A 284 -21.60 11.08 19.76
N GLY A 285 -21.89 11.25 21.06
CA GLY A 285 -23.17 11.75 21.52
C GLY A 285 -23.48 13.14 20.97
N SER A 286 -22.53 14.08 21.04
CA SER A 286 -22.71 15.45 20.53
C SER A 286 -22.92 15.51 19.00
N GLU A 287 -22.24 14.66 18.23
CA GLU A 287 -22.36 14.65 16.78
C GLU A 287 -23.76 14.23 16.31
N ARG A 288 -24.36 13.22 16.96
CA ARG A 288 -25.73 12.77 16.66
C ARG A 288 -26.75 13.88 16.76
N TRP A 289 -26.62 14.78 17.74
CA TRP A 289 -27.53 15.91 17.92
C TRP A 289 -27.25 17.05 16.94
N SER A 290 -26.02 17.20 16.46
CA SER A 290 -25.67 18.21 15.45
C SER A 290 -26.12 17.83 14.02
N ASN A 291 -25.99 16.55 13.63
CA ASN A 291 -26.37 16.07 12.30
C ASN A 291 -27.87 15.78 12.15
N SER A 292 -28.65 15.80 13.24
CA SER A 292 -30.11 15.65 13.20
C SER A 292 -30.86 16.99 13.08
N GLN A 293 -30.13 18.11 12.98
CA GLN A 293 -30.69 19.45 12.78
C GLN A 293 -30.36 20.07 11.41
N ALA A 294 -29.76 19.31 10.49
CA ALA A 294 -29.42 19.74 9.12
C ALA A 294 -30.30 19.05 8.07
#